data_AF-A0A522ZVL6-F1
#
_entry.id   AF-A0A522ZVL6-F1
#
_cell.length_a   1.000
_cell.length_b   1.000
_cell.length_c   1.000
_cell.angle_alpha   90.00
_cell.angle_beta   90.00
_cell.angle_gamma   90.00
#
_symmetry.space_group_name_H-M   'P 1'
#
loop_
_entity.id
_entity.type
_entity.pdbx_description
1 polymer ?
#
loop_
_entity_poly.entity_id
_entity_poly.type
_entity_poly.pdbx_seq_one_letter_code
_entity_poly.pdbx_strand_id
1 'polypeptide(L)'
;MNDYRRFVGLEYPRLIAAHRYKVTNPREGDVILLRSAPWHVGVVAYPPNMLPCLETRTSCIESWLSRHWCSRVVGFYRYRDVSEL
;
A
#
# COMPACT_ATOMS: atom_id res chain seq x y z
N MET A 1 -4.01 -20.76 -13.33
CA MET A 1 -3.92 -19.48 -14.08
C MET A 1 -5.08 -18.63 -13.60
N ASN A 2 -4.84 -17.64 -12.75
CA ASN A 2 -5.91 -16.81 -12.18
C ASN A 2 -6.44 -15.82 -13.22
N ASP A 3 -7.76 -15.88 -13.43
CA ASP A 3 -8.50 -15.15 -14.44
C ASP A 3 -8.91 -13.78 -13.91
N TYR A 4 -8.05 -12.78 -14.12
CA TYR A 4 -8.33 -11.38 -13.78
C TYR A 4 -9.26 -10.66 -14.77
N ARG A 5 -9.84 -11.36 -15.75
CA ARG A 5 -10.57 -10.71 -16.87
C ARG A 5 -12.07 -10.55 -16.68
N ARG A 6 -12.64 -10.91 -15.53
CA ARG A 6 -14.10 -10.98 -15.38
C ARG A 6 -14.82 -9.71 -14.94
N PHE A 7 -14.13 -8.60 -14.80
CA PHE A 7 -14.74 -7.39 -14.27
C PHE A 7 -14.47 -6.17 -15.14
N VAL A 8 -15.16 -6.12 -16.28
CA VAL A 8 -15.25 -4.94 -17.13
C VAL A 8 -16.70 -4.49 -17.11
N GLY A 9 -17.02 -3.57 -16.20
CA GLY A 9 -18.39 -3.10 -15.99
C GLY A 9 -18.48 -2.03 -14.90
N LEU A 10 -18.00 -0.82 -15.21
CA LEU A 10 -18.50 0.47 -14.74
C LEU A 10 -19.03 0.63 -13.29
N GLU A 11 -18.39 0.11 -12.24
CA GLU A 11 -18.56 0.59 -10.83
C GLU A 11 -17.27 0.52 -9.97
N TYR A 12 -16.10 0.43 -10.61
CA TYR A 12 -14.82 0.16 -9.95
C TYR A 12 -14.33 1.18 -8.90
N PRO A 13 -14.48 2.50 -9.08
CA PRO A 13 -13.89 3.47 -8.14
C PRO A 13 -14.55 3.44 -6.75
N ARG A 14 -15.85 3.12 -6.67
CA ARG A 14 -16.62 3.13 -5.42
C ARG A 14 -16.40 1.86 -4.59
N LEU A 15 -16.26 0.71 -5.24
CA LEU A 15 -15.97 -0.56 -4.57
C LEU A 15 -14.58 -0.54 -3.92
N ILE A 16 -13.52 -0.14 -4.64
CA ILE A 16 -12.14 -0.14 -4.09
C ILE A 16 -11.97 0.83 -2.90
N ALA A 17 -12.71 1.94 -2.87
CA ALA A 17 -12.64 2.90 -1.77
C ALA A 17 -13.18 2.33 -0.44
N ALA A 18 -14.17 1.42 -0.49
CA ALA A 18 -14.82 0.86 0.68
C ALA A 18 -14.03 -0.28 1.36
N HIS A 19 -13.06 -0.89 0.66
CA HIS A 19 -12.34 -2.06 1.16
C HIS A 19 -11.01 -1.74 1.84
N ARG A 20 -10.70 -0.49 2.18
CA ARG A 20 -9.46 -0.15 2.91
C ARG A 20 -9.75 0.59 4.21
N TYR A 21 -8.93 0.33 5.23
CA TYR A 21 -8.98 1.06 6.49
C TYR A 21 -7.58 1.38 7.01
N LYS A 22 -7.46 2.53 7.68
CA LYS A 22 -6.19 2.97 8.28
C LYS A 22 -5.86 2.09 9.50
N VAL A 23 -4.60 1.72 9.67
CA VAL A 23 -4.10 0.94 10.81
C VAL A 23 -2.99 1.68 11.55
N THR A 24 -2.88 1.47 12.86
CA THR A 24 -1.83 2.03 13.72
C THR A 24 -0.70 1.05 14.00
N ASN A 25 -0.98 -0.26 13.92
CA ASN A 25 0.00 -1.33 14.04
C ASN A 25 0.15 -2.06 12.69
N PRO A 26 1.06 -1.61 11.82
CA PRO A 26 1.23 -2.20 10.50
C PRO A 26 1.81 -3.61 10.59
N ARG A 27 1.41 -4.48 9.66
CA ARG A 27 1.96 -5.82 9.48
C ARG A 27 2.30 -6.07 8.01
N GLU A 28 2.96 -7.18 7.74
CA GLU A 28 3.25 -7.65 6.38
C GLU A 28 2.01 -7.56 5.47
N GLY A 29 2.20 -7.02 4.27
CA GLY A 29 1.16 -6.83 3.27
C GLY A 29 0.32 -5.55 3.42
N ASP A 30 0.42 -4.82 4.54
CA ASP A 30 -0.21 -3.50 4.65
C ASP A 30 0.46 -2.50 3.69
N VAL A 31 -0.30 -1.53 3.22
CA VAL A 31 0.19 -0.45 2.35
C VAL A 31 0.63 0.72 3.21
N ILE A 32 1.83 1.22 2.98
CA ILE A 32 2.31 2.48 3.56
C ILE A 32 2.16 3.61 2.52
N LEU A 33 1.50 4.69 2.92
CA LEU A 33 1.36 5.91 2.12
C LEU A 33 2.44 6.90 2.52
N LEU A 34 3.15 7.43 1.51
CA LEU A 34 4.27 8.33 1.65
C LEU A 34 3.98 9.66 0.96
N ARG A 35 4.28 10.76 1.65
CA ARG A 35 4.20 12.12 1.13
C ARG A 35 5.32 12.32 0.11
N SER A 36 4.94 12.54 -1.13
CA SER A 36 5.80 12.87 -2.27
C SER A 36 4.97 13.61 -3.33
N ALA A 37 5.63 14.19 -4.32
CA ALA A 37 5.00 14.77 -5.51
C ALA A 37 5.55 14.07 -6.76
N PRO A 38 4.82 13.14 -7.40
CA PRO A 38 3.47 12.64 -7.05
C PRO A 38 3.46 11.77 -5.77
N TRP A 39 2.27 11.52 -5.20
CA TRP A 39 2.10 10.65 -4.02
C TRP A 39 2.77 9.30 -4.23
N HIS A 40 3.37 8.77 -3.16
CA HIS A 40 4.17 7.55 -3.23
C HIS A 40 3.62 6.48 -2.29
N VAL A 41 3.80 5.22 -2.64
CA VAL A 41 3.34 4.08 -1.85
C VAL A 41 4.43 3.04 -1.70
N GLY A 42 4.32 2.25 -0.65
CA GLY A 42 5.09 1.03 -0.48
C GLY A 42 4.23 -0.07 0.14
N VAL A 43 4.77 -1.27 0.21
CA VAL A 43 4.18 -2.42 0.90
C VAL A 43 5.03 -2.74 2.11
N VAL A 44 4.41 -2.96 3.26
CA VAL A 44 5.11 -3.43 4.46
C VAL A 44 5.59 -4.85 4.19
N ALA A 45 6.90 -5.05 4.17
CA ALA A 45 7.49 -6.38 4.06
C ALA A 45 7.47 -7.06 5.43
N TYR A 46 7.95 -6.36 6.45
CA TYR A 46 7.87 -6.74 7.86
C TYR A 46 8.24 -5.52 8.70
N PRO A 47 7.54 -5.19 9.80
CA PRO A 47 7.87 -3.99 10.56
C PRO A 47 9.32 -3.98 11.09
N PRO A 48 10.05 -2.84 11.04
CA PRO A 48 9.67 -1.53 10.52
C PRO A 48 10.12 -1.25 9.07
N ASN A 49 10.05 -2.26 8.19
CA ASN A 49 10.59 -2.25 6.83
C ASN A 49 9.51 -2.42 5.75
N MET A 50 9.66 -1.65 4.69
CA MET A 50 8.77 -1.61 3.53
C MET A 50 9.57 -1.83 2.24
N LEU A 51 8.87 -2.26 1.19
CA LEU A 51 9.30 -2.15 -0.18
C LEU A 51 8.60 -0.91 -0.80
N PRO A 52 9.28 0.23 -0.94
CA PRO A 52 8.73 1.40 -1.62
C PRO A 52 8.67 1.16 -3.13
N CYS A 53 7.71 1.74 -3.84
CA CYS A 53 7.55 1.58 -5.28
C CYS A 53 8.15 2.77 -6.04
N LEU A 54 9.49 2.89 -6.05
CA LEU A 54 10.21 4.02 -6.63
C LEU A 54 10.11 4.08 -8.16
N GLU A 55 9.64 5.21 -8.71
CA GLU A 55 9.83 5.51 -10.13
C GLU A 55 11.33 5.70 -10.40
N THR A 56 11.82 5.14 -11.51
CA THR A 56 13.21 5.28 -12.03
C THR A 56 14.34 4.66 -11.19
N ARG A 57 14.03 3.94 -10.10
CA ARG A 57 15.04 3.27 -9.26
C ARG A 57 14.63 1.85 -8.91
N THR A 58 15.63 0.99 -8.73
CA THR A 58 15.40 -0.33 -8.13
C THR A 58 14.86 -0.15 -6.72
N SER A 59 13.75 -0.82 -6.44
CA SER A 59 13.13 -0.83 -5.14
C SER A 59 13.79 -1.89 -4.25
N CYS A 60 14.27 -1.49 -3.08
CA CYS A 60 14.85 -2.37 -2.07
C CYS A 60 14.00 -2.33 -0.80
N ILE A 61 14.17 -3.33 0.06
CA ILE A 61 13.56 -3.28 1.39
C ILE A 61 14.29 -2.20 2.21
N GLU A 62 13.54 -1.23 2.70
CA GLU A 62 14.05 -0.08 3.45
C GLU A 62 13.22 0.15 4.72
N SER A 63 13.87 0.63 5.79
CA SER A 63 13.13 1.01 6.99
C SER A 63 12.41 2.34 6.79
N TRP A 64 11.10 2.39 7.08
CA TRP A 64 10.35 3.65 7.10
C TRP A 64 10.73 4.55 8.28
N LEU A 65 11.47 4.03 9.26
CA LEU A 65 12.05 4.83 10.36
C LEU A 65 13.33 5.55 9.95
N SER A 66 13.87 5.27 8.76
CA SER A 66 15.07 5.96 8.28
C SER A 66 14.80 7.46 8.15
N ARG A 67 15.84 8.28 8.30
CA ARG A 67 15.76 9.75 8.17
C ARG A 67 15.16 10.19 6.82
N HIS A 68 15.32 9.38 5.78
CA HIS A 68 14.77 9.66 4.46
C HIS A 68 13.24 9.49 4.41
N TRP A 69 12.71 8.47 5.09
CA TRP A 69 11.32 8.07 4.98
C TRP A 69 10.41 8.55 6.11
N CYS A 70 10.93 8.67 7.34
CA CYS A 70 10.11 8.87 8.53
C CYS A 70 9.22 10.11 8.46
N SER A 71 9.77 11.22 7.95
CA SER A 71 9.06 12.49 7.76
C SER A 71 8.01 12.45 6.63
N ARG A 72 8.04 11.40 5.80
CA ARG A 72 7.14 11.22 4.67
C ARG A 72 5.98 10.29 4.99
N VAL A 73 6.02 9.53 6.08
CA VAL A 73 4.94 8.59 6.42
C VAL A 73 3.63 9.34 6.70
N VAL A 74 2.60 9.09 5.89
CA VAL A 74 1.25 9.63 6.08
C VAL A 74 0.39 8.65 6.90
N GLY A 75 0.58 7.36 6.68
CA GLY A 75 -0.10 6.31 7.42
C GLY A 75 -0.05 4.96 6.72
N PHE A 76 -0.64 3.97 7.38
CA PHE A 76 -0.71 2.58 6.93
C PHE A 76 -2.16 2.18 6.68
N TYR A 77 -2.39 1.35 5.67
CA TYR A 77 -3.72 0.96 5.23
C TYR A 77 -3.77 -0.54 4.95
N ARG A 78 -4.84 -1.19 5.38
CA ARG A 78 -5.10 -2.61 5.12
C ARG A 78 -6.32 -2.76 4.23
N TYR A 79 -6.21 -3.64 3.24
CA TYR A 79 -7.37 -4.08 2.45
C TYR A 79 -8.14 -5.17 3.19
N ARG A 80 -9.47 -5.08 3.17
CA ARG A 80 -10.37 -6.19 3.55
C ARG A 80 -10.52 -7.10 2.34
N ASP A 81 -10.39 -8.39 2.57
CA ASP A 81 -10.65 -9.36 1.51
C ASP A 81 -12.13 -9.29 1.12
N VAL A 82 -12.38 -9.39 -0.18
CA VAL A 82 -13.73 -9.41 -0.75
C VAL A 82 -14.37 -10.78 -0.52
N SER A 83 -13.59 -11.81 -0.16
CA SER A 83 -14.06 -13.15 0.17
C SER A 83 -14.71 -13.28 1.57
N GLU A 84 -14.58 -12.26 2.42
CA GLU A 84 -15.15 -12.20 3.77
C GLU A 84 -16.50 -11.47 3.84
N LEU A 85 -17.15 -11.22 2.69
CA LEU A 85 -18.47 -10.63 2.53
C LEU A 85 -19.48 -11.66 1.99
#